data_AF-A0A1S3BVD1-F1
#
_entry.id   AF-A0A1S3BVD1-F1
#
_cell.length_a   1.000
_cell.length_b   1.000
_cell.length_c   1.000
_cell.angle_alpha   90.00
_cell.angle_beta   90.00
_cell.angle_gamma   90.00
#
_symmetry.space_group_name_H-M   'P 1'
#
loop_
_entity.id
_entity.type
_entity.pdbx_description
1 polymer ?
#
loop_
_entity_poly.entity_id
_entity_poly.type
_entity_poly.pdbx_seq_one_letter_code
_entity_poly.pdbx_strand_id
1 'polypeptide(L)'
;MDHELISPGDRVHCNVTRDGRLVTWRGSITNEGFIKCDCCSNLFPISKFEAHTGSTKHRPAANIFLEDGRSLLDCQKQLVQNTDQTQKETKATEKKVNHNDNADSDTHCPDKNDCICSLCHFGGELILCDLCPAAFHGSCLGIKGIPSGNWYCPSCCCKICGQVSYDFDDQVSSFDTSFVKCVQCEQNVHIGCVKSIQVLEGSNQITIDRENWFCTRRCEDIHMGLQNLLWKQIPVGDARENLTWTLMKYCPYKVSEHNRKKLNEALGVMHKSFRPVKDPITKNDLIEDVFLSKRSESKRLNFEGFYTVVLERKNTVVSVATVRVYGDEVAEIPLVATRLKYRRHGMCRRLMDELEHQLVEMGVKRLTLPAVPEALKTWTKGFGFTQMTDSDRLELIKYIFLGFQHTVRCQKDLLEKISVSNHKKWWANKKLKHTWCV
;
A
#
# COMPACT_ATOMS: atom_id res chain seq x y z
N MET A 1 23.89 -33.23 7.05
CA MET A 1 23.12 -33.15 8.30
C MET A 1 22.71 -31.70 8.41
N ASP A 2 21.48 -31.40 8.03
CA ASP A 2 20.96 -30.04 7.99
C ASP A 2 20.83 -29.52 9.41
N HIS A 3 21.70 -28.60 9.79
CA HIS A 3 21.53 -27.85 11.03
C HIS A 3 20.52 -26.73 10.76
N GLU A 4 19.23 -27.02 10.90
CA GLU A 4 18.24 -25.97 11.12
C GLU A 4 18.69 -25.17 12.35
N LEU A 5 18.86 -23.85 12.17
CA LEU A 5 19.43 -22.99 13.21
C LEU A 5 18.44 -22.73 14.37
N ILE A 6 17.15 -22.93 14.12
CA ILE A 6 16.03 -22.89 15.07
C ILE A 6 14.98 -23.86 14.55
N SER A 7 14.57 -24.85 15.34
CA SER A 7 13.55 -25.83 14.98
C SER A 7 12.28 -25.66 15.84
N PRO A 8 11.11 -26.04 15.32
CA PRO A 8 9.90 -26.07 16.12
C PRO A 8 10.04 -27.02 17.32
N GLY A 9 9.71 -26.53 18.51
CA GLY A 9 9.95 -27.21 19.79
C GLY A 9 11.11 -26.62 20.61
N ASP A 10 11.97 -25.80 19.99
CA ASP A 10 13.11 -25.20 20.67
C ASP A 10 12.70 -24.34 21.86
N ARG A 11 13.44 -24.52 22.96
CA ARG A 11 13.20 -23.85 24.24
C ARG A 11 13.89 -22.49 24.24
N VAL A 12 13.13 -21.47 24.61
CA VAL A 12 13.59 -20.09 24.71
C VAL A 12 13.39 -19.53 26.10
N HIS A 13 14.26 -18.61 26.50
CA HIS A 13 14.13 -17.88 27.75
C HIS A 13 14.48 -16.40 27.61
N CYS A 14 13.88 -15.58 28.48
CA CYS A 14 14.11 -14.14 28.55
C CYS A 14 14.29 -13.74 30.02
N ASN A 15 15.37 -13.02 30.31
CA ASN A 15 15.73 -12.59 31.66
C ASN A 15 15.33 -11.12 31.86
N VAL A 16 14.53 -10.85 32.89
CA VAL A 16 14.06 -9.50 33.25
C VAL A 16 14.38 -9.22 34.71
N THR A 17 14.90 -8.03 35.00
CA THR A 17 15.17 -7.62 36.39
C THR A 17 13.94 -6.92 36.95
N ARG A 18 13.37 -7.46 38.04
CA ARG A 18 12.23 -6.87 38.75
C ARG A 18 12.60 -6.71 40.24
N ASP A 19 12.48 -5.50 40.77
CA ASP A 19 12.81 -5.16 42.16
C ASP A 19 14.22 -5.61 42.60
N GLY A 20 15.20 -5.46 41.70
CA GLY A 20 16.60 -5.86 41.95
C GLY A 20 16.88 -7.37 41.87
N ARG A 21 15.87 -8.19 41.55
CA ARG A 21 16.01 -9.65 41.37
C ARG A 21 15.87 -10.04 39.91
N LEU A 22 16.70 -10.97 39.44
CA LEU A 22 16.63 -11.53 38.09
C LEU A 22 15.51 -12.58 38.01
N VAL A 23 14.58 -12.39 37.10
CA VAL A 23 13.45 -13.31 36.84
C VAL A 23 13.56 -13.83 35.41
N THR A 24 13.57 -15.16 35.28
CA THR A 24 13.67 -15.85 33.98
C THR A 24 12.32 -16.38 33.53
N TRP A 25 11.89 -15.94 32.36
CA TRP A 25 10.67 -16.40 31.69
C TRP A 25 11.03 -17.41 30.61
N ARG A 26 10.24 -18.48 30.46
CA ARG A 26 10.51 -19.59 29.53
C ARG A 26 9.34 -19.84 28.60
N GLY A 27 9.63 -20.39 27.42
CA GLY A 27 8.64 -20.84 26.45
C GLY A 27 9.23 -21.76 25.40
N SER A 28 8.39 -22.24 24.48
CA SER A 28 8.81 -23.06 23.34
C SER A 28 8.33 -22.47 22.01
N ILE A 29 9.14 -22.61 20.96
CA ILE A 29 8.82 -22.14 19.61
C ILE A 29 7.86 -23.13 18.95
N THR A 30 6.78 -22.64 18.34
CA THR A 30 5.81 -23.45 17.60
C THR A 30 6.16 -23.55 16.11
N ASN A 31 5.55 -24.50 15.40
CA ASN A 31 5.71 -24.68 13.95
C ASN A 31 5.32 -23.43 13.12
N GLU A 32 4.54 -22.52 13.70
CA GLU A 32 4.08 -21.27 13.09
C GLU A 32 4.94 -20.05 13.49
N GLY A 33 6.05 -20.26 14.22
CA GLY A 33 6.98 -19.19 14.61
C GLY A 33 6.56 -18.35 15.82
N PHE A 34 5.56 -18.79 16.58
CA PHE A 34 5.14 -18.15 17.83
C PHE A 34 5.86 -18.78 19.04
N ILE A 35 5.99 -18.03 20.13
CA ILE A 35 6.50 -18.53 21.41
C ILE A 35 5.32 -18.88 22.30
N LYS A 36 5.17 -20.15 22.65
CA LYS A 36 4.24 -20.61 23.69
C LYS A 36 4.88 -20.39 25.06
N CYS A 37 4.31 -19.52 25.89
CA CYS A 37 4.85 -19.22 27.21
C CYS A 37 4.52 -20.31 28.24
N ASP A 38 5.50 -20.73 29.04
CA ASP A 38 5.28 -21.72 30.11
C ASP A 38 4.43 -21.17 31.27
N CYS A 39 4.43 -19.85 31.50
CA CYS A 39 3.71 -19.23 32.61
C CYS A 39 2.18 -19.25 32.40
N CYS A 40 1.71 -19.04 31.16
CA CYS A 40 0.28 -18.87 30.88
C CYS A 40 -0.23 -19.72 29.72
N SER A 41 0.63 -20.54 29.09
CA SER A 41 0.32 -21.35 27.91
C SER A 41 -0.18 -20.57 26.67
N ASN A 42 -0.20 -19.24 26.73
CA ASN A 42 -0.59 -18.39 25.59
C ASN A 42 0.53 -18.32 24.54
N LEU A 43 0.12 -18.09 23.30
CA LEU A 43 1.00 -17.91 22.15
C LEU A 43 1.30 -16.43 21.95
N PHE A 44 2.59 -16.10 21.89
CA PHE A 44 3.07 -14.75 21.67
C PHE A 44 3.91 -14.69 20.40
N PRO A 45 3.67 -13.68 19.52
CA PRO A 45 4.69 -13.29 18.56
C PRO A 45 6.00 -12.99 19.29
N ILE A 46 7.15 -13.28 18.68
CA ILE A 46 8.48 -12.98 19.26
C ILE A 46 8.54 -11.53 19.75
N SER A 47 7.95 -10.59 18.98
CA SER A 47 7.91 -9.17 19.32
C SER A 47 7.09 -8.81 20.56
N LYS A 48 6.12 -9.66 20.94
CA LYS A 48 5.25 -9.45 22.10
C LYS A 48 5.60 -10.34 23.29
N PHE A 49 6.45 -11.35 23.11
CA PHE A 49 6.91 -12.19 24.21
C PHE A 49 7.77 -11.39 25.20
N GLU A 50 8.67 -10.53 24.74
CA GLU A 50 9.45 -9.62 25.62
C GLU A 50 8.54 -8.61 26.36
N ALA A 51 7.50 -8.08 25.71
CA ALA A 51 6.55 -7.19 26.35
C ALA A 51 5.71 -7.92 27.42
N HIS A 52 5.39 -9.19 27.19
CA HIS A 52 4.69 -10.04 28.16
C HIS A 52 5.53 -10.29 29.42
N THR A 53 6.87 -10.35 29.31
CA THR A 53 7.77 -10.54 30.46
C THR A 53 8.03 -9.25 31.27
N GLY A 54 7.47 -8.11 30.84
CA GLY A 54 7.61 -6.81 31.50
C GLY A 54 8.92 -6.08 31.18
N SER A 55 9.66 -6.51 30.15
CA SER A 55 10.87 -5.82 29.69
C SER A 55 10.53 -4.61 28.82
N THR A 56 11.24 -3.49 29.05
CA THR A 56 11.10 -2.23 28.30
C THR A 56 12.24 -2.01 27.29
N LYS A 57 13.04 -3.04 26.99
CA LYS A 57 14.26 -2.90 26.17
C LYS A 57 14.00 -2.81 24.67
N HIS A 58 12.73 -2.91 24.23
CA HIS A 58 12.25 -2.72 22.85
C HIS A 58 13.08 -3.43 21.75
N ARG A 59 13.74 -4.56 22.09
CA ARG A 59 14.61 -5.34 21.19
C ARG A 59 14.47 -6.84 21.47
N PRO A 60 13.32 -7.44 21.10
CA PRO A 60 12.95 -8.78 21.54
C PRO A 60 13.91 -9.86 21.03
N ALA A 61 14.36 -9.78 19.78
CA ALA A 61 15.27 -10.77 19.21
C ALA A 61 16.67 -10.77 19.88
N ALA A 62 17.11 -9.65 20.46
CA ALA A 62 18.39 -9.57 21.15
C ALA A 62 18.33 -10.05 22.61
N ASN A 63 17.12 -10.16 23.18
CA ASN A 63 16.89 -10.43 24.59
C ASN A 63 16.16 -11.77 24.85
N ILE A 64 15.90 -12.54 23.79
CA ILE A 64 15.35 -13.89 23.85
C ILE A 64 16.46 -14.85 23.42
N PHE A 65 16.76 -15.81 24.29
CA PHE A 65 17.89 -16.72 24.16
C PHE A 65 17.41 -18.16 24.06
N LEU A 66 18.08 -18.95 23.23
CA LEU A 66 17.95 -20.41 23.20
C LEU A 66 18.69 -21.03 24.39
N GLU A 67 18.44 -22.31 24.67
CA GLU A 67 19.15 -23.04 25.74
C GLU A 67 20.66 -23.16 25.51
N ASP A 68 21.12 -23.07 24.27
CA ASP A 68 22.54 -23.05 23.91
C ASP A 68 23.24 -21.70 24.13
N GLY A 69 22.51 -20.70 24.63
CA GLY A 69 23.03 -19.37 24.97
C GLY A 69 23.06 -18.37 23.80
N ARG A 70 22.69 -18.76 22.58
CA ARG A 70 22.56 -17.84 21.45
C ARG A 70 21.28 -17.02 21.57
N SER A 71 21.35 -15.73 21.26
CA SER A 71 20.12 -14.94 21.11
C SER A 71 19.46 -15.24 19.76
N LEU A 72 18.15 -14.98 19.64
CA LEU A 72 17.47 -15.09 18.35
C LEU A 72 18.10 -14.16 17.28
N LEU A 73 18.69 -13.04 17.70
CA LEU A 73 19.47 -12.15 16.86
C LEU A 73 20.77 -12.79 16.37
N ASP A 74 21.43 -13.61 17.19
CA ASP A 74 22.66 -14.33 16.79
C ASP A 74 22.33 -15.45 15.81
N CYS A 75 21.21 -16.15 16.00
CA CYS A 75 20.70 -17.12 15.02
C CYS A 75 20.38 -16.45 13.68
N GLN A 76 19.78 -15.24 13.70
CA GLN A 76 19.56 -14.46 12.48
C GLN A 76 20.87 -14.07 11.78
N LYS A 77 21.91 -13.69 12.53
CA LYS A 77 23.23 -13.35 11.96
C LYS A 77 23.96 -14.57 11.39
N GLN A 78 23.84 -15.73 12.03
CA GLN A 78 24.47 -16.97 11.55
C GLN A 78 23.82 -17.50 10.26
N LEU A 79 22.51 -17.28 10.07
CA LEU A 79 21.83 -17.58 8.80
C LEU A 79 22.38 -16.76 7.62
N VAL A 80 22.79 -15.51 7.88
CA VAL A 80 23.41 -14.61 6.89
C VAL A 80 24.88 -14.99 6.60
N GLN A 81 25.60 -15.53 7.59
CA GLN A 81 27.00 -15.94 7.41
C GLN A 81 27.15 -17.32 6.76
N ASN A 82 26.23 -18.26 7.02
CA ASN A 82 26.27 -19.60 6.42
C ASN A 82 25.91 -19.59 4.92
N THR A 83 25.19 -18.57 4.46
CA THR A 83 24.87 -18.35 3.04
C THR A 83 26.08 -17.81 2.24
N ASP A 84 27.04 -17.15 2.89
CA ASP A 84 28.30 -16.68 2.29
C ASP A 84 29.35 -17.79 2.10
N GLN A 85 29.36 -18.84 2.92
CA GLN A 85 30.33 -19.93 2.83
C GLN A 85 30.01 -20.93 1.70
N THR A 86 28.73 -21.18 1.41
CA THR A 86 28.31 -22.11 0.35
C THR A 86 28.63 -21.59 -1.06
N GLN A 87 28.98 -20.31 -1.22
CA GLN A 87 29.38 -19.70 -2.50
C GLN A 87 30.91 -19.64 -2.71
N LYS A 88 31.74 -20.03 -1.74
CA LYS A 88 33.21 -20.04 -1.88
C LYS A 88 33.78 -21.32 -2.51
N GLU A 89 33.06 -22.43 -2.47
CA GLU A 89 33.54 -23.72 -3.02
C GLU A 89 33.30 -23.89 -4.53
N THR A 90 32.45 -23.07 -5.15
CA THR A 90 32.14 -23.16 -6.60
C THR A 90 32.95 -22.21 -7.49
N LYS A 91 33.85 -21.37 -6.92
CA LYS A 91 34.62 -20.34 -7.67
C LYS A 91 36.10 -20.67 -7.95
N ALA A 92 36.52 -21.92 -7.82
CA ALA A 92 37.93 -22.32 -8.02
C ALA A 92 38.28 -22.75 -9.47
N THR A 93 37.31 -23.00 -10.34
CA THR A 93 37.55 -23.35 -11.74
C THR A 93 36.81 -22.39 -12.64
N GLU A 94 37.55 -21.40 -13.15
CA GLU A 94 37.39 -20.69 -14.43
C GLU A 94 37.82 -19.22 -14.29
N LYS A 95 39.15 -19.02 -14.31
CA LYS A 95 39.78 -17.76 -14.72
C LYS A 95 40.43 -17.98 -16.09
N LYS A 96 40.31 -16.94 -16.94
CA LYS A 96 40.86 -16.70 -18.31
C LYS A 96 39.75 -16.87 -19.37
N VAL A 97 39.25 -15.83 -20.05
CA VAL A 97 39.95 -14.83 -20.88
C VAL A 97 39.21 -13.46 -20.92
N ASN A 98 39.95 -12.39 -21.21
CA ASN A 98 39.65 -10.95 -21.15
C ASN A 98 38.68 -10.35 -22.20
N HIS A 99 37.93 -9.33 -21.74
CA HIS A 99 37.50 -8.03 -22.34
C HIS A 99 36.89 -7.96 -23.76
N ASN A 100 35.62 -7.51 -23.89
CA ASN A 100 35.27 -6.07 -24.01
C ASN A 100 33.74 -5.79 -23.89
N ASP A 101 33.43 -4.72 -23.14
CA ASP A 101 32.29 -3.79 -23.17
C ASP A 101 30.82 -4.20 -22.87
N ASN A 102 30.42 -3.81 -21.64
CA ASN A 102 29.26 -2.98 -21.25
C ASN A 102 27.82 -3.47 -21.46
N ALA A 103 27.25 -4.10 -20.41
CA ALA A 103 25.95 -3.77 -19.80
C ALA A 103 25.62 -4.79 -18.68
N ASP A 104 25.65 -4.36 -17.42
CA ASP A 104 24.55 -4.44 -16.44
C ASP A 104 25.12 -4.15 -15.05
N SER A 105 24.77 -3.01 -14.45
CA SER A 105 25.10 -2.73 -13.06
C SER A 105 24.06 -3.42 -12.18
N ASP A 106 24.39 -4.64 -11.74
CA ASP A 106 23.67 -5.34 -10.69
C ASP A 106 23.44 -4.41 -9.50
N THR A 107 22.18 -4.06 -9.28
CA THR A 107 21.75 -3.13 -8.24
C THR A 107 21.82 -3.85 -6.89
N HIS A 108 22.91 -3.67 -6.17
CA HIS A 108 23.03 -4.11 -4.78
C HIS A 108 22.13 -3.22 -3.90
N CYS A 109 20.94 -3.70 -3.56
CA CYS A 109 19.99 -2.97 -2.72
C CYS A 109 20.34 -3.22 -1.23
N PRO A 110 20.61 -2.18 -0.40
CA PRO A 110 20.82 -2.38 1.03
C PRO A 110 19.51 -2.80 1.73
N ASP A 111 19.61 -3.74 2.68
CA ASP A 111 18.56 -4.64 3.21
C ASP A 111 17.24 -4.03 3.77
N LYS A 112 16.99 -2.71 3.68
CA LYS A 112 15.77 -2.08 4.24
C LYS A 112 15.06 -1.07 3.34
N ASN A 113 15.71 -0.58 2.29
CA ASN A 113 15.17 0.53 1.49
C ASN A 113 14.92 0.09 0.04
N ASP A 114 13.93 0.71 -0.60
CA ASP A 114 13.66 0.51 -2.02
C ASP A 114 14.87 0.99 -2.84
N CYS A 115 15.24 0.21 -3.86
CA CYS A 115 16.30 0.57 -4.81
C CYS A 115 15.78 1.18 -6.12
N ILE A 116 14.51 1.57 -6.14
CA ILE A 116 13.89 2.30 -7.23
C ILE A 116 13.15 3.53 -6.70
N CYS A 117 13.12 4.59 -7.49
CA CYS A 117 12.35 5.78 -7.15
C CYS A 117 10.86 5.47 -7.07
N SER A 118 10.19 5.87 -5.99
CA SER A 118 8.74 5.66 -5.81
C SER A 118 7.86 6.49 -6.75
N LEU A 119 8.43 7.42 -7.52
CA LEU A 119 7.70 8.26 -8.48
C LEU A 119 7.90 7.83 -9.94
N CYS A 120 9.12 7.46 -10.34
CA CYS A 120 9.43 7.10 -11.73
C CYS A 120 9.78 5.62 -11.92
N HIS A 121 9.97 4.86 -10.84
CA HIS A 121 10.30 3.44 -10.82
C HIS A 121 11.65 3.06 -11.47
N PHE A 122 12.54 4.03 -11.69
CA PHE A 122 13.93 3.80 -12.10
C PHE A 122 14.88 3.82 -10.90
N GLY A 123 15.97 3.05 -10.98
CA GLY A 123 17.09 3.12 -10.04
C GLY A 123 17.99 4.34 -10.27
N GLY A 124 19.19 4.32 -9.68
CA GLY A 124 20.19 5.38 -9.81
C GLY A 124 20.50 6.06 -8.47
N GLU A 125 20.83 7.35 -8.52
CA GLU A 125 21.10 8.15 -7.31
C GLU A 125 19.78 8.52 -6.62
N LEU A 126 19.52 7.89 -5.48
CA LEU A 126 18.25 8.02 -4.75
C LEU A 126 18.47 8.61 -3.36
N ILE A 127 17.57 9.51 -2.99
CA ILE A 127 17.39 10.05 -1.65
C ILE A 127 16.43 9.11 -0.90
N LEU A 128 16.86 8.69 0.29
CA LEU A 128 16.16 7.71 1.10
C LEU A 128 15.36 8.44 2.19
N CYS A 129 14.14 7.96 2.47
CA CYS A 129 13.36 8.44 3.61
C CYS A 129 13.87 7.79 4.91
N ASP A 130 14.07 8.58 5.97
CA ASP A 130 14.53 8.06 7.26
C ASP A 130 13.44 7.37 8.09
N LEU A 131 12.16 7.47 7.68
CA LEU A 131 11.02 6.87 8.39
C LEU A 131 10.41 5.66 7.67
N CYS A 132 10.67 5.47 6.38
CA CYS A 132 10.08 4.36 5.62
C CYS A 132 11.01 3.90 4.50
N PRO A 133 10.78 2.72 3.92
CA PRO A 133 11.62 2.17 2.85
C PRO A 133 11.66 3.00 1.55
N ALA A 134 10.87 4.05 1.40
CA ALA A 134 10.72 4.75 0.13
C ALA A 134 11.99 5.51 -0.28
N ALA A 135 12.26 5.52 -1.58
CA ALA A 135 13.42 6.15 -2.19
C ALA A 135 13.01 7.03 -3.38
N PHE A 136 13.74 8.12 -3.65
CA PHE A 136 13.35 9.13 -4.64
C PHE A 136 14.54 9.78 -5.34
N HIS A 137 14.47 10.05 -6.64
CA HIS A 137 15.43 10.99 -7.24
C HIS A 137 15.18 12.41 -6.74
N GLY A 138 16.24 13.19 -6.52
CA GLY A 138 16.12 14.62 -6.16
C GLY A 138 15.35 15.42 -7.22
N SER A 139 15.62 15.17 -8.50
CA SER A 139 14.88 15.76 -9.63
C SER A 139 13.41 15.34 -9.63
N CYS A 140 13.08 14.15 -9.15
CA CYS A 140 11.69 13.70 -9.05
C CYS A 140 10.93 14.40 -7.92
N LEU A 141 11.63 14.81 -6.87
CA LEU A 141 11.10 15.61 -5.77
C LEU A 141 11.12 17.12 -6.04
N GLY A 142 11.74 17.57 -7.14
CA GLY A 142 11.93 18.99 -7.43
C GLY A 142 12.98 19.67 -6.54
N ILE A 143 13.85 18.90 -5.87
CA ILE A 143 14.92 19.44 -5.02
C ILE A 143 16.26 19.41 -5.75
N LYS A 144 17.03 20.49 -5.58
CA LYS A 144 18.29 20.72 -6.31
C LYS A 144 19.53 20.15 -5.64
N GLY A 145 19.42 19.61 -4.43
CA GLY A 145 20.53 19.07 -3.67
C GLY A 145 20.07 18.02 -2.66
N ILE A 146 21.03 17.22 -2.19
CA ILE A 146 20.80 16.21 -1.16
C ILE A 146 20.51 16.94 0.17
N PRO A 147 19.39 16.65 0.84
CA PRO A 147 19.09 17.21 2.16
C PRO A 147 20.21 16.90 3.16
N SER A 148 20.60 17.89 3.96
CA SER A 148 21.51 17.66 5.09
C SER A 148 20.70 17.17 6.30
N GLY A 149 21.17 16.11 6.97
CA GLY A 149 20.50 15.54 8.13
C GLY A 149 19.34 14.62 7.74
N ASN A 150 18.40 14.40 8.66
CA ASN A 150 17.26 13.53 8.41
C ASN A 150 16.31 14.14 7.39
N TRP A 151 15.83 13.32 6.45
CA TRP A 151 14.82 13.69 5.47
C TRP A 151 13.66 12.70 5.47
N TYR A 152 12.46 13.24 5.34
CA TYR A 152 11.22 12.46 5.37
C TYR A 152 10.40 12.73 4.11
N CYS A 153 9.91 11.66 3.49
CA CYS A 153 9.10 11.81 2.29
C CYS A 153 7.74 12.46 2.59
N PRO A 154 7.12 13.15 1.63
CA PRO A 154 5.83 13.83 1.82
C PRO A 154 4.71 12.93 2.35
N SER A 155 4.76 11.63 2.05
CA SER A 155 3.77 10.67 2.54
C SER A 155 3.94 10.33 4.03
N CYS A 156 5.13 10.53 4.60
CA CYS A 156 5.41 10.31 6.02
C CYS A 156 5.06 11.52 6.88
N CYS A 157 4.99 12.71 6.29
CA CYS A 157 4.64 13.94 6.97
C CYS A 157 3.16 14.03 7.33
N CYS A 158 2.87 14.78 8.38
CA CYS A 158 1.49 15.11 8.76
C CYS A 158 0.82 15.97 7.69
N LYS A 159 -0.40 15.60 7.27
CA LYS A 159 -1.20 16.37 6.30
C LYS A 159 -1.45 17.82 6.74
N ILE A 160 -1.51 18.08 8.05
CA ILE A 160 -1.89 19.39 8.60
C ILE A 160 -0.67 20.30 8.75
N CYS A 161 0.36 19.87 9.48
CA CYS A 161 1.53 20.72 9.78
C CYS A 161 2.74 20.48 8.87
N GLY A 162 2.72 19.43 8.04
CA GLY A 162 3.83 19.07 7.16
C GLY A 162 5.05 18.45 7.85
N GLN A 163 4.99 18.23 9.17
CA GLN A 163 6.12 17.73 9.97
C GLN A 163 5.97 16.25 10.33
N VAL A 164 7.10 15.62 10.70
CA VAL A 164 7.13 14.25 11.25
C VAL A 164 7.06 14.25 12.78
N SER A 165 7.79 15.16 13.44
CA SER A 165 7.74 15.41 14.89
C SER A 165 7.36 16.86 15.19
N TYR A 166 6.94 17.13 16.44
CA TYR A 166 6.92 18.48 16.98
C TYR A 166 8.24 18.72 17.70
N ASP A 167 9.12 19.55 17.13
CA ASP A 167 10.33 19.99 17.82
C ASP A 167 9.97 21.26 18.61
N PHE A 168 9.48 21.10 19.85
CA PHE A 168 9.48 22.19 20.83
C PHE A 168 10.59 21.92 21.84
N ASP A 169 11.62 22.77 21.76
CA ASP A 169 12.58 23.00 22.83
C ASP A 169 11.88 23.86 23.89
N ASP A 170 10.94 23.30 24.66
CA ASP A 170 10.47 23.91 25.91
C ASP A 170 9.57 22.99 26.76
N GLN A 171 9.74 23.09 28.08
CA GLN A 171 9.28 22.18 29.13
C GLN A 171 7.76 22.17 29.41
N VAL A 172 6.90 22.01 28.39
CA VAL A 172 5.45 21.91 28.62
C VAL A 172 4.81 20.76 27.82
N SER A 173 4.62 19.65 28.54
CA SER A 173 3.71 18.53 28.28
C SER A 173 4.01 17.58 27.10
N SER A 174 4.09 16.29 27.47
CA SER A 174 4.18 15.08 26.64
C SER A 174 3.02 14.94 25.64
N PHE A 175 3.01 15.73 24.56
CA PHE A 175 2.07 15.53 23.47
C PHE A 175 2.47 14.30 22.65
N ASP A 176 1.55 13.34 22.60
CA ASP A 176 1.63 12.10 21.82
C ASP A 176 1.98 12.40 20.34
N THR A 177 3.20 12.06 19.92
CA THR A 177 3.69 12.19 18.54
C THR A 177 3.08 11.14 17.60
N SER A 178 2.15 10.32 18.10
CA SER A 178 1.55 9.28 17.28
C SER A 178 0.66 9.84 16.18
N PHE A 179 0.75 9.16 15.03
CA PHE A 179 -0.08 9.43 13.87
C PHE A 179 -1.37 8.61 13.92
N VAL A 180 -2.39 9.15 13.29
CA VAL A 180 -3.54 8.40 12.78
C VAL A 180 -3.55 8.52 11.25
N LYS A 181 -3.82 7.40 10.56
CA LYS A 181 -3.90 7.34 9.11
C LYS A 181 -5.37 7.40 8.69
N CYS A 182 -5.72 8.25 7.74
CA CYS A 182 -7.08 8.26 7.18
C CYS A 182 -7.30 7.00 6.34
N VAL A 183 -8.39 6.28 6.58
CA VAL A 183 -8.74 5.05 5.81
C VAL A 183 -8.96 5.33 4.32
N GLN A 184 -9.51 6.50 3.98
CA GLN A 184 -9.84 6.82 2.59
C GLN A 184 -8.70 7.45 1.80
N CYS A 185 -8.05 8.50 2.33
CA CYS A 185 -6.99 9.20 1.59
C CYS A 185 -5.58 8.73 1.96
N GLU A 186 -5.45 7.85 2.95
CA GLU A 186 -4.20 7.23 3.40
C GLU A 186 -3.12 8.20 3.89
N GLN A 187 -3.49 9.46 4.11
CA GLN A 187 -2.60 10.47 4.66
C GLN A 187 -2.50 10.32 6.17
N ASN A 188 -1.29 10.54 6.68
CA ASN A 188 -0.99 10.54 8.11
C ASN A 188 -1.28 11.91 8.71
N VAL A 189 -1.82 11.92 9.92
CA VAL A 189 -2.10 13.14 10.67
C VAL A 189 -1.72 12.92 12.13
N HIS A 190 -1.04 13.87 12.75
CA HIS A 190 -0.76 13.79 14.18
C HIS A 190 -2.06 13.82 14.98
N ILE A 191 -2.19 12.97 15.99
CA ILE A 191 -3.31 13.04 16.94
C ILE A 191 -3.40 14.42 17.58
N GLY A 192 -2.26 15.04 17.89
CA GLY A 192 -2.20 16.42 18.37
C GLY A 192 -2.81 17.43 17.40
N CYS A 193 -2.44 17.38 16.11
CA CYS A 193 -3.01 18.26 15.08
C CYS A 193 -4.55 18.12 14.98
N VAL A 194 -5.06 16.89 15.04
CA VAL A 194 -6.50 16.61 15.03
C VAL A 194 -7.19 17.29 16.23
N LYS A 195 -6.65 17.13 17.43
CA LYS A 195 -7.18 17.75 18.66
C LYS A 195 -7.14 19.28 18.60
N SER A 196 -6.06 19.87 18.07
CA SER A 196 -5.93 21.33 17.97
C SER A 196 -7.00 21.96 17.08
N ILE A 197 -7.34 21.34 15.94
CA ILE A 197 -8.44 21.83 15.08
C ILE A 197 -9.79 21.69 15.80
N GLN A 198 -10.02 20.59 16.51
CA GLN A 198 -11.29 20.35 17.22
C GLN A 198 -11.55 21.35 18.34
N VAL A 199 -10.51 21.77 19.07
CA VAL A 199 -10.61 22.84 20.08
C VAL A 199 -11.07 24.14 19.44
N LEU A 200 -10.55 24.48 18.26
CA LEU A 200 -10.97 25.67 17.51
C LEU A 200 -12.42 25.55 17.00
N GLU A 201 -12.86 24.35 16.65
CA GLU A 201 -14.22 24.06 16.17
C GLU A 201 -15.24 23.83 17.30
N GLY A 202 -14.86 23.98 18.57
CA GLY A 202 -15.77 23.84 19.72
C GLY A 202 -16.35 22.43 19.90
N SER A 203 -15.68 21.41 19.37
CA SER A 203 -16.13 20.01 19.41
C SER A 203 -15.65 19.32 20.68
N ASN A 204 -16.53 18.58 21.37
CA ASN A 204 -16.14 17.75 22.52
C ASN A 204 -15.19 16.61 22.08
N GLN A 205 -14.30 16.22 22.99
CA GLN A 205 -13.24 15.21 22.83
C GLN A 205 -13.66 13.99 21.98
N ILE A 206 -13.20 13.92 20.72
CA ILE A 206 -13.42 12.75 19.85
C ILE A 206 -12.50 11.62 20.28
N THR A 207 -13.08 10.45 20.55
CA THR A 207 -12.34 9.18 20.61
C THR A 207 -11.85 8.84 19.21
N ILE A 208 -10.53 8.90 19.00
CA ILE A 208 -9.92 8.55 17.71
C ILE A 208 -9.84 7.03 17.62
N ASP A 209 -10.73 6.43 16.84
CA ASP A 209 -10.59 5.04 16.39
C ASP A 209 -9.46 4.96 15.36
N ARG A 210 -8.31 4.42 15.75
CA ARG A 210 -7.13 4.35 14.86
C ARG A 210 -7.36 3.50 13.60
N GLU A 211 -8.35 2.60 13.59
CA GLU A 211 -8.60 1.68 12.48
C GLU A 211 -9.64 2.22 11.49
N ASN A 212 -10.61 3.02 11.94
CA ASN A 212 -11.71 3.52 11.10
C ASN A 212 -11.79 5.06 11.02
N TRP A 213 -10.66 5.75 11.18
CA TRP A 213 -10.63 7.21 11.18
C TRP A 213 -10.63 7.85 9.78
N PHE A 214 -11.35 8.97 9.65
CA PHE A 214 -11.39 9.81 8.46
C PHE A 214 -10.93 11.23 8.77
N CYS A 215 -10.06 11.79 7.90
CA CYS A 215 -9.53 13.14 8.09
C CYS A 215 -10.52 14.25 7.76
N THR A 216 -11.57 13.94 6.99
CA THR A 216 -12.64 14.87 6.64
C THR A 216 -13.94 14.10 6.46
N ARG A 217 -15.08 14.79 6.59
CA ARG A 217 -16.40 14.23 6.26
C ARG A 217 -16.48 13.76 4.80
N ARG A 218 -15.80 14.43 3.87
CA ARG A 218 -15.74 13.98 2.46
C ARG A 218 -15.06 12.64 2.32
N CYS A 219 -13.97 12.40 3.05
CA CYS A 219 -13.31 11.08 3.07
C CYS A 219 -14.25 9.99 3.58
N GLU A 220 -15.03 10.27 4.61
CA GLU A 220 -16.04 9.34 5.15
C GLU A 220 -17.16 9.07 4.13
N ASP A 221 -17.72 10.14 3.53
CA ASP A 221 -18.79 10.04 2.52
C ASP A 221 -18.33 9.22 1.29
N ILE A 222 -17.11 9.46 0.80
CA ILE A 222 -16.51 8.70 -0.31
C ILE A 222 -16.32 7.23 0.09
N HIS A 223 -15.81 6.97 1.30
CA HIS A 223 -15.63 5.61 1.79
C HIS A 223 -16.95 4.87 1.83
N MET A 224 -17.98 5.45 2.44
CA MET A 224 -19.32 4.88 2.48
C MET A 224 -19.90 4.69 1.08
N GLY A 225 -19.70 5.65 0.17
CA GLY A 225 -20.10 5.56 -1.23
C GLY A 225 -19.51 4.34 -1.92
N LEU A 226 -18.19 4.13 -1.80
CA LEU A 226 -17.48 2.99 -2.37
C LEU A 226 -17.98 1.66 -1.75
N GLN A 227 -18.12 1.59 -0.42
CA GLN A 227 -18.67 0.40 0.25
C GLN A 227 -20.08 0.08 -0.22
N ASN A 228 -20.91 1.11 -0.42
CA ASN A 228 -22.26 0.94 -0.94
C ASN A 228 -22.28 0.46 -2.39
N LEU A 229 -21.28 0.73 -3.21
CA LEU A 229 -21.20 0.24 -4.59
C LEU A 229 -20.71 -1.20 -4.71
N LEU A 230 -19.99 -1.71 -3.69
CA LEU A 230 -19.38 -3.03 -3.75
C LEU A 230 -20.42 -4.11 -4.11
N TRP A 231 -20.07 -4.88 -5.13
CA TRP A 231 -20.82 -6.03 -5.64
C TRP A 231 -22.21 -5.71 -6.22
N LYS A 232 -22.59 -4.43 -6.35
CA LYS A 232 -23.82 -4.04 -7.05
C LYS A 232 -23.60 -4.07 -8.56
N GLN A 233 -24.52 -4.71 -9.27
CA GLN A 233 -24.55 -4.72 -10.72
C GLN A 233 -25.35 -3.52 -11.22
N ILE A 234 -24.66 -2.56 -11.84
CA ILE A 234 -25.25 -1.36 -12.43
C ILE A 234 -25.42 -1.61 -13.93
N PRO A 235 -26.65 -1.61 -14.47
CA PRO A 235 -26.87 -1.70 -15.91
C PRO A 235 -26.28 -0.47 -16.61
N VAL A 236 -25.52 -0.68 -17.67
CA VAL A 236 -24.93 0.41 -18.46
C VAL A 236 -25.24 0.22 -19.95
N GLY A 237 -25.37 1.32 -20.69
CA GLY A 237 -25.75 1.27 -22.11
C GLY A 237 -27.19 0.84 -22.33
N ASP A 238 -27.51 0.37 -23.54
CA ASP A 238 -28.87 0.00 -23.89
C ASP A 238 -29.24 -1.37 -23.30
N ALA A 239 -30.50 -1.55 -22.91
CA ALA A 239 -31.01 -2.81 -22.35
C ALA A 239 -30.79 -4.02 -23.28
N ARG A 240 -30.64 -3.82 -24.60
CA ARG A 240 -30.35 -4.88 -25.57
C ARG A 240 -28.89 -5.37 -25.51
N GLU A 241 -27.98 -4.56 -25.01
CA GLU A 241 -26.56 -4.89 -24.93
C GLU A 241 -26.26 -5.84 -23.75
N ASN A 242 -27.13 -5.85 -22.73
CA ASN A 242 -27.01 -6.62 -21.48
C ASN A 242 -25.64 -6.41 -20.82
N LEU A 243 -25.24 -5.14 -20.68
CA LEU A 243 -24.00 -4.77 -20.02
C LEU A 243 -24.25 -4.42 -18.56
N THR A 244 -23.39 -4.93 -17.69
CA THR A 244 -23.40 -4.63 -16.26
C THR A 244 -22.03 -4.18 -15.81
N TRP A 245 -22.00 -3.11 -15.03
CA TRP A 245 -20.81 -2.57 -14.39
C TRP A 245 -20.83 -2.94 -12.90
N THR A 246 -19.70 -3.39 -12.36
CA THR A 246 -19.60 -3.80 -10.95
C THR A 246 -18.27 -3.33 -10.36
N LEU A 247 -18.33 -2.71 -9.17
CA LEU A 247 -17.17 -2.44 -8.34
C LEU A 247 -16.95 -3.61 -7.38
N MET A 248 -15.72 -4.11 -7.29
CA MET A 248 -15.36 -5.25 -6.47
C MET A 248 -14.12 -4.93 -5.64
N LYS A 249 -13.95 -5.62 -4.53
CA LYS A 249 -12.75 -5.57 -3.71
C LYS A 249 -12.49 -6.94 -3.11
N TYR A 250 -11.26 -7.42 -3.19
CA TYR A 250 -10.91 -8.69 -2.58
C TYR A 250 -10.89 -8.55 -1.06
N CYS A 251 -11.49 -9.52 -0.37
CA CYS A 251 -11.45 -9.64 1.07
C CYS A 251 -11.36 -11.13 1.42
N PRO A 252 -10.25 -11.60 2.01
CA PRO A 252 -10.00 -13.03 2.21
C PRO A 252 -11.07 -13.72 3.06
N TYR A 253 -11.70 -12.98 3.99
CA TYR A 253 -12.68 -13.54 4.95
C TYR A 253 -14.14 -13.33 4.57
N LYS A 254 -14.45 -12.52 3.54
CA LYS A 254 -15.82 -12.06 3.23
C LYS A 254 -16.27 -12.32 1.78
N VAL A 255 -15.42 -12.91 0.94
CA VAL A 255 -15.73 -13.11 -0.48
C VAL A 255 -16.40 -14.47 -0.71
N SER A 256 -17.64 -14.45 -1.23
CA SER A 256 -18.34 -15.66 -1.66
C SER A 256 -17.58 -16.39 -2.76
N GLU A 257 -17.78 -17.71 -2.90
CA GLU A 257 -17.12 -18.49 -3.96
C GLU A 257 -17.43 -17.93 -5.36
N HIS A 258 -18.66 -17.46 -5.58
CA HIS A 258 -19.07 -16.79 -6.82
C HIS A 258 -18.25 -15.53 -7.10
N ASN A 259 -18.08 -14.67 -6.09
CA ASN A 259 -17.32 -13.43 -6.19
C ASN A 259 -15.83 -13.69 -6.43
N ARG A 260 -15.27 -14.75 -5.81
CA ARG A 260 -13.89 -15.20 -6.05
C ARG A 260 -13.67 -15.66 -7.49
N LYS A 261 -14.61 -16.44 -8.05
CA LYS A 261 -14.56 -16.86 -9.47
C LYS A 261 -14.57 -15.65 -10.41
N LYS A 262 -15.38 -14.63 -10.12
CA LYS A 262 -15.43 -13.39 -10.91
C LYS A 262 -14.14 -12.58 -10.84
N LEU A 263 -13.55 -12.42 -9.65
CA LEU A 263 -12.23 -11.77 -9.50
C LEU A 263 -11.14 -12.52 -10.28
N ASN A 264 -11.13 -13.86 -10.22
CA ASN A 264 -10.18 -14.68 -10.99
C ASN A 264 -10.40 -14.55 -12.51
N GLU A 265 -11.65 -14.48 -12.96
CA GLU A 265 -11.94 -14.23 -14.38
C GLU A 265 -11.42 -12.86 -14.83
N ALA A 266 -11.58 -11.83 -14.00
CA ALA A 266 -11.09 -10.49 -14.25
C ALA A 266 -9.55 -10.42 -14.26
N LEU A 267 -8.89 -11.08 -13.31
CA LEU A 267 -7.43 -11.25 -13.28
C LEU A 267 -6.93 -11.95 -14.56
N GLY A 268 -7.65 -12.98 -15.03
CA GLY A 268 -7.37 -13.65 -16.30
C GLY A 268 -7.47 -12.73 -17.52
N VAL A 269 -8.29 -11.67 -17.49
CA VAL A 269 -8.31 -10.63 -18.54
C VAL A 269 -7.07 -9.75 -18.50
N MET A 270 -6.61 -9.42 -17.29
CA MET A 270 -5.40 -8.62 -17.10
C MET A 270 -4.16 -9.36 -17.57
N HIS A 271 -3.91 -10.61 -17.14
CA HIS A 271 -2.73 -11.38 -17.59
C HIS A 271 -2.73 -11.71 -19.09
N LYS A 272 -3.90 -11.73 -19.74
CA LYS A 272 -3.97 -11.84 -21.21
C LYS A 272 -3.69 -10.52 -21.93
N SER A 273 -3.78 -9.39 -21.23
CA SER A 273 -3.60 -8.05 -21.80
C SER A 273 -2.24 -7.44 -21.45
N PHE A 274 -1.64 -7.86 -20.35
CA PHE A 274 -0.38 -7.37 -19.82
C PHE A 274 0.57 -8.55 -19.59
N ARG A 275 1.86 -8.35 -19.89
CA ARG A 275 2.89 -9.28 -19.41
C ARG A 275 2.97 -9.17 -17.88
N PRO A 276 3.14 -10.29 -17.14
CA PRO A 276 3.36 -10.24 -15.70
C PRO A 276 4.46 -9.23 -15.35
N VAL A 277 4.15 -8.33 -14.42
CA VAL A 277 5.12 -7.33 -13.94
C VAL A 277 5.59 -7.81 -12.58
N LYS A 278 6.78 -8.42 -12.54
CA LYS A 278 7.36 -8.89 -11.29
C LYS A 278 8.04 -7.74 -10.55
N ASP A 279 7.75 -7.60 -9.27
CA ASP A 279 8.49 -6.68 -8.41
C ASP A 279 9.96 -7.13 -8.32
N PRO A 280 10.95 -6.22 -8.49
CA PRO A 280 12.36 -6.60 -8.48
C PRO A 280 12.82 -7.25 -7.18
N ILE A 281 12.20 -6.89 -6.05
CA ILE A 281 12.59 -7.33 -4.71
C ILE A 281 11.83 -8.62 -4.34
N THR A 282 10.51 -8.54 -4.28
CA THR A 282 9.66 -9.65 -3.81
C THR A 282 9.44 -10.73 -4.87
N LYS A 283 9.75 -10.45 -6.15
CA LYS A 283 9.50 -11.32 -7.31
C LYS A 283 8.03 -11.68 -7.55
N ASN A 284 7.11 -11.11 -6.77
CA ASN A 284 5.66 -11.31 -6.89
C ASN A 284 5.12 -10.59 -8.13
N ASP A 285 4.02 -11.12 -8.69
CA ASP A 285 3.28 -10.45 -9.75
C ASP A 285 2.49 -9.27 -9.17
N LEU A 286 2.88 -8.06 -9.54
CA LEU A 286 2.23 -6.84 -9.09
C LEU A 286 0.75 -6.77 -9.50
N ILE A 287 0.38 -7.35 -10.64
CA ILE A 287 -1.02 -7.36 -11.10
C ILE A 287 -1.86 -8.23 -10.17
N GLU A 288 -1.35 -9.39 -9.78
CA GLU A 288 -2.02 -10.28 -8.84
C GLU A 288 -2.11 -9.65 -7.45
N ASP A 289 -1.02 -9.06 -6.95
CA ASP A 289 -0.99 -8.40 -5.65
C ASP A 289 -1.99 -7.22 -5.56
N VAL A 290 -2.21 -6.49 -6.67
CA VAL A 290 -3.26 -5.46 -6.79
C VAL A 290 -4.66 -6.05 -6.67
N PHE A 291 -4.94 -7.15 -7.37
CA PHE A 291 -6.26 -7.79 -7.36
C PHE A 291 -6.59 -8.43 -6.01
N LEU A 292 -5.57 -8.93 -5.32
CA LEU A 292 -5.70 -9.52 -3.98
C LEU A 292 -5.66 -8.48 -2.85
N SER A 293 -5.56 -7.19 -3.19
CA SER A 293 -5.49 -6.09 -2.22
C SER A 293 -4.42 -6.33 -1.14
N LYS A 294 -3.27 -6.87 -1.53
CA LYS A 294 -2.23 -7.32 -0.60
C LYS A 294 -1.65 -6.14 0.16
N ARG A 295 -1.56 -6.28 1.48
CA ARG A 295 -0.99 -5.27 2.37
C ARG A 295 0.52 -5.41 2.47
N SER A 296 1.22 -4.29 2.53
CA SER A 296 2.67 -4.21 2.77
C SER A 296 3.00 -2.99 3.63
N GLU A 297 4.08 -3.10 4.40
CA GLU A 297 4.66 -1.96 5.13
C GLU A 297 5.34 -0.96 4.18
N SER A 298 5.81 -1.43 3.01
CA SER A 298 6.24 -0.54 1.93
C SER A 298 5.02 0.03 1.22
N LYS A 299 4.89 1.37 1.20
CA LYS A 299 3.77 2.07 0.55
C LYS A 299 3.65 1.76 -0.93
N ARG A 300 4.80 1.59 -1.63
CA ARG A 300 4.84 1.23 -3.05
C ARG A 300 4.24 -0.14 -3.33
N LEU A 301 4.28 -1.04 -2.34
CA LEU A 301 3.76 -2.41 -2.40
C LEU A 301 2.47 -2.60 -1.58
N ASN A 302 1.87 -1.51 -1.10
CA ASN A 302 0.62 -1.57 -0.36
C ASN A 302 -0.57 -1.39 -1.31
N PHE A 303 -1.27 -2.49 -1.57
CA PHE A 303 -2.39 -2.54 -2.50
C PHE A 303 -3.77 -2.62 -1.81
N GLU A 304 -3.81 -2.47 -0.48
CA GLU A 304 -5.06 -2.56 0.31
C GLU A 304 -6.15 -1.58 -0.17
N GLY A 305 -5.75 -0.43 -0.73
CA GLY A 305 -6.65 0.62 -1.21
C GLY A 305 -7.32 0.32 -2.55
N PHE A 306 -6.88 -0.69 -3.30
CA PHE A 306 -7.39 -0.95 -4.64
C PHE A 306 -8.77 -1.61 -4.65
N TYR A 307 -9.53 -1.23 -5.67
CA TYR A 307 -10.78 -1.83 -6.11
C TYR A 307 -10.62 -2.30 -7.55
N THR A 308 -11.38 -3.32 -7.92
CA THR A 308 -11.47 -3.84 -9.29
C THR A 308 -12.83 -3.48 -9.85
N VAL A 309 -12.84 -2.81 -10.99
CA VAL A 309 -14.03 -2.47 -11.77
C VAL A 309 -14.16 -3.47 -12.91
N VAL A 310 -15.34 -4.05 -13.07
CA VAL A 310 -15.61 -5.01 -14.15
C VAL A 310 -16.85 -4.58 -14.93
N LEU A 311 -16.70 -4.63 -16.26
CA LEU A 311 -17.81 -4.58 -17.21
C LEU A 311 -18.07 -6.00 -17.73
N GLU A 312 -19.30 -6.47 -17.63
CA GLU A 312 -19.73 -7.78 -18.13
C GLU A 312 -20.75 -7.63 -19.23
N ARG A 313 -20.83 -8.65 -20.10
CA ARG A 313 -21.89 -8.80 -21.09
C ARG A 313 -22.42 -10.21 -20.99
N LYS A 314 -23.72 -10.38 -20.69
CA LYS A 314 -24.34 -11.70 -20.50
C LYS A 314 -23.50 -12.59 -19.54
N ASN A 315 -23.15 -12.06 -18.36
CA ASN A 315 -22.34 -12.71 -17.31
C ASN A 315 -20.91 -13.12 -17.71
N THR A 316 -20.39 -12.56 -18.79
CA THR A 316 -19.00 -12.78 -19.22
C THR A 316 -18.21 -11.49 -19.00
N VAL A 317 -17.07 -11.56 -18.31
CA VAL A 317 -16.20 -10.37 -18.14
C VAL A 317 -15.73 -9.88 -19.51
N VAL A 318 -15.90 -8.58 -19.78
CA VAL A 318 -15.58 -7.94 -21.06
C VAL A 318 -14.37 -7.02 -20.91
N SER A 319 -14.45 -6.13 -19.93
CA SER A 319 -13.45 -5.11 -19.65
C SER A 319 -13.24 -5.02 -18.14
N VAL A 320 -12.01 -4.70 -17.74
CA VAL A 320 -11.60 -4.62 -16.34
C VAL A 320 -10.75 -3.37 -16.16
N ALA A 321 -10.90 -2.69 -15.03
CA ALA A 321 -9.95 -1.68 -14.57
C ALA A 321 -9.65 -1.86 -13.09
N THR A 322 -8.52 -1.35 -12.63
CA THR A 322 -8.23 -1.19 -11.20
C THR A 322 -8.31 0.28 -10.85
N VAL A 323 -8.82 0.60 -9.65
CA VAL A 323 -8.96 1.98 -9.19
C VAL A 323 -8.63 2.08 -7.70
N ARG A 324 -7.97 3.16 -7.30
CA ARG A 324 -7.77 3.55 -5.89
C ARG A 324 -8.06 5.03 -5.74
N VAL A 325 -8.77 5.39 -4.68
CA VAL A 325 -9.34 6.73 -4.50
C VAL A 325 -8.75 7.39 -3.27
N TYR A 326 -8.05 8.50 -3.43
CA TYR A 326 -7.38 9.22 -2.35
C TYR A 326 -8.18 10.43 -1.88
N GLY A 327 -9.27 10.17 -1.16
CA GLY A 327 -10.23 11.21 -0.77
C GLY A 327 -10.88 11.89 -1.99
N ASP A 328 -11.25 13.17 -1.85
CA ASP A 328 -11.86 13.95 -2.94
C ASP A 328 -10.82 14.54 -3.91
N GLU A 329 -9.52 14.42 -3.61
CA GLU A 329 -8.45 15.04 -4.41
C GLU A 329 -8.20 14.31 -5.73
N VAL A 330 -7.99 12.99 -5.70
CA VAL A 330 -7.58 12.22 -6.87
C VAL A 330 -7.94 10.73 -6.76
N ALA A 331 -8.27 10.09 -7.88
CA ALA A 331 -8.28 8.64 -8.02
C ALA A 331 -7.28 8.18 -9.08
N GLU A 332 -6.53 7.12 -8.80
CA GLU A 332 -5.64 6.48 -9.77
C GLU A 332 -6.29 5.26 -10.43
N ILE A 333 -6.00 5.08 -11.73
CA ILE A 333 -6.52 3.96 -12.54
C ILE A 333 -5.33 3.30 -13.27
N PRO A 334 -4.51 2.50 -12.56
CA PRO A 334 -3.23 2.06 -13.11
C PRO A 334 -3.33 1.00 -14.20
N LEU A 335 -4.38 0.17 -14.20
CA LEU A 335 -4.55 -0.91 -15.16
C LEU A 335 -5.94 -0.87 -15.77
N VAL A 336 -6.02 -0.94 -17.09
CA VAL A 336 -7.27 -1.05 -17.85
C VAL A 336 -7.10 -2.04 -18.99
N ALA A 337 -7.95 -3.06 -19.06
CA ALA A 337 -7.92 -4.08 -20.10
C ALA A 337 -9.30 -4.38 -20.65
N THR A 338 -9.39 -4.63 -21.95
CA THR A 338 -10.57 -5.18 -22.61
C THR A 338 -10.18 -6.45 -23.36
N ARG A 339 -10.98 -7.51 -23.22
CA ARG A 339 -10.77 -8.77 -23.95
C ARG A 339 -10.71 -8.51 -25.46
N LEU A 340 -9.79 -9.19 -26.14
CA LEU A 340 -9.51 -9.00 -27.57
C LEU A 340 -10.77 -8.98 -28.45
N LYS A 341 -11.67 -9.97 -28.27
CA LYS A 341 -12.93 -10.08 -29.02
C LYS A 341 -13.89 -8.89 -28.88
N TYR A 342 -13.70 -8.03 -27.88
CA TYR A 342 -14.56 -6.89 -27.59
C TYR A 342 -13.83 -5.53 -27.72
N ARG A 343 -12.56 -5.54 -28.16
CA ARG A 343 -11.82 -4.28 -28.44
C ARG A 343 -12.42 -3.57 -29.65
N ARG A 344 -12.32 -2.24 -29.69
CA ARG A 344 -12.89 -1.37 -30.73
C ARG A 344 -14.44 -1.39 -30.83
N HIS A 345 -15.12 -1.95 -29.84
CA HIS A 345 -16.59 -1.94 -29.73
C HIS A 345 -17.09 -0.97 -28.63
N GLY A 346 -16.27 0.00 -28.22
CA GLY A 346 -16.67 0.98 -27.19
C GLY A 346 -16.68 0.49 -25.74
N MET A 347 -16.33 -0.77 -25.47
CA MET A 347 -16.45 -1.37 -24.12
C MET A 347 -15.57 -0.69 -23.06
N CYS A 348 -14.33 -0.35 -23.39
CA CYS A 348 -13.46 0.41 -22.49
C CYS A 348 -14.06 1.79 -22.15
N ARG A 349 -14.67 2.45 -23.16
CA ARG A 349 -15.36 3.73 -22.95
C ARG A 349 -16.54 3.59 -22.01
N ARG A 350 -17.41 2.60 -22.21
CA ARG A 350 -18.53 2.32 -21.30
C ARG A 350 -18.07 2.07 -19.85
N LEU A 351 -16.99 1.30 -19.68
CA LEU A 351 -16.42 1.05 -18.35
C LEU A 351 -15.93 2.33 -17.68
N MET A 352 -15.19 3.16 -18.42
CA MET A 352 -14.60 4.41 -17.91
C MET A 352 -15.64 5.51 -17.69
N ASP A 353 -16.64 5.63 -18.57
CA ASP A 353 -17.70 6.63 -18.44
C ASP A 353 -18.52 6.41 -17.16
N GLU A 354 -18.87 5.15 -16.85
CA GLU A 354 -19.56 4.82 -15.60
C GLU A 354 -18.65 5.00 -14.38
N LEU A 355 -17.38 4.61 -14.46
CA LEU A 355 -16.42 4.85 -13.37
C LEU A 355 -16.26 6.35 -13.10
N GLU A 356 -16.10 7.16 -14.14
CA GLU A 356 -16.06 8.63 -14.04
C GLU A 356 -17.34 9.18 -13.40
N HIS A 357 -18.51 8.70 -13.83
CA HIS A 357 -19.79 9.11 -13.28
C HIS A 357 -19.87 8.85 -11.77
N GLN A 358 -19.59 7.61 -11.33
CA GLN A 358 -19.61 7.23 -9.92
C GLN A 358 -18.63 8.06 -9.07
N LEU A 359 -17.42 8.31 -9.58
CA LEU A 359 -16.42 9.11 -8.87
C LEU A 359 -16.78 10.61 -8.80
N VAL A 360 -17.39 11.16 -9.86
CA VAL A 360 -17.93 12.53 -9.86
C VAL A 360 -19.06 12.69 -8.85
N GLU A 361 -19.97 11.72 -8.77
CA GLU A 361 -21.06 11.73 -7.78
C GLU A 361 -20.53 11.72 -6.35
N MET A 362 -19.40 11.04 -6.12
CA MET A 362 -18.70 11.04 -4.83
C MET A 362 -17.82 12.28 -4.60
N GLY A 363 -17.74 13.19 -5.58
CA GLY A 363 -17.00 14.46 -5.46
C GLY A 363 -15.50 14.36 -5.69
N VAL A 364 -15.01 13.26 -6.30
CA VAL A 364 -13.59 13.12 -6.67
C VAL A 364 -13.26 14.08 -7.81
N LYS A 365 -12.22 14.89 -7.62
CA LYS A 365 -11.91 16.03 -8.49
C LYS A 365 -11.02 15.70 -9.68
N ARG A 366 -10.20 14.65 -9.59
CA ARG A 366 -9.16 14.35 -10.59
C ARG A 366 -8.99 12.85 -10.78
N LEU A 367 -8.68 12.43 -12.00
CA LEU A 367 -8.20 11.08 -12.32
C LEU A 367 -6.73 11.13 -12.74
N THR A 368 -5.97 10.08 -12.43
CA THR A 368 -4.63 9.85 -12.96
C THR A 368 -4.44 8.42 -13.42
N LEU A 369 -3.62 8.21 -14.44
CA LEU A 369 -3.21 6.88 -14.89
C LEU A 369 -1.82 6.90 -15.55
N PRO A 370 -1.06 5.80 -15.49
CA PRO A 370 0.11 5.58 -16.32
C PRO A 370 -0.31 5.12 -17.72
N ALA A 371 0.19 5.80 -18.76
CA ALA A 371 -0.04 5.43 -20.16
C ALA A 371 1.27 4.98 -20.81
N VAL A 372 1.27 3.78 -21.42
CA VAL A 372 2.35 3.39 -22.34
C VAL A 372 2.32 4.28 -23.59
N PRO A 373 3.47 4.54 -24.25
CA PRO A 373 3.55 5.43 -25.41
C PRO A 373 2.53 5.10 -26.52
N GLU A 374 2.27 3.82 -26.76
CA GLU A 374 1.34 3.32 -27.77
C GLU A 374 -0.12 3.66 -27.44
N ALA A 375 -0.47 3.79 -26.16
CA ALA A 375 -1.81 4.09 -25.68
C ALA A 375 -2.03 5.58 -25.36
N LEU A 376 -0.97 6.39 -25.36
CA LEU A 376 -1.01 7.80 -24.94
C LEU A 376 -2.02 8.63 -25.75
N LYS A 377 -2.07 8.44 -27.08
CA LYS A 377 -3.06 9.11 -27.95
C LYS A 377 -4.49 8.69 -27.64
N THR A 378 -4.72 7.42 -27.29
CA THR A 378 -6.03 6.91 -26.90
C THR A 378 -6.53 7.63 -25.66
N TRP A 379 -5.70 7.75 -24.62
CA TRP A 379 -6.07 8.45 -23.39
C TRP A 379 -6.27 9.94 -23.60
N THR A 380 -5.37 10.59 -24.32
CA THR A 380 -5.41 12.06 -24.48
C THR A 380 -6.51 12.53 -25.43
N LYS A 381 -6.64 11.91 -26.61
CA LYS A 381 -7.64 12.29 -27.62
C LYS A 381 -8.98 11.59 -27.44
N GLY A 382 -8.96 10.35 -26.96
CA GLY A 382 -10.18 9.55 -26.80
C GLY A 382 -10.88 9.78 -25.47
N PHE A 383 -10.13 9.89 -24.38
CA PHE A 383 -10.70 9.98 -23.03
C PHE A 383 -10.55 11.37 -22.40
N GLY A 384 -9.88 12.31 -23.07
CA GLY A 384 -9.73 13.69 -22.60
C GLY A 384 -8.74 13.84 -21.45
N PHE A 385 -7.77 12.94 -21.34
CA PHE A 385 -6.65 13.11 -20.41
C PHE A 385 -5.61 14.08 -20.99
N THR A 386 -4.79 14.66 -20.12
CA THR A 386 -3.59 15.43 -20.46
C THR A 386 -2.37 14.77 -19.81
N GLN A 387 -1.18 15.01 -20.34
CA GLN A 387 0.05 14.58 -19.66
C GLN A 387 0.26 15.47 -18.44
N MET A 388 0.70 14.87 -17.32
CA MET A 388 1.03 15.63 -16.13
C MET A 388 2.31 16.43 -16.34
N THR A 389 2.28 17.70 -15.94
CA THR A 389 3.47 18.53 -15.81
C THR A 389 4.21 18.22 -14.50
N ASP A 390 5.42 18.76 -14.34
CA ASP A 390 6.13 18.67 -13.06
C ASP A 390 5.35 19.33 -11.92
N SER A 391 4.66 20.45 -12.18
CA SER A 391 3.82 21.11 -11.17
C SER A 391 2.70 20.20 -10.69
N ASP A 392 1.98 19.56 -11.61
CA ASP A 392 0.90 18.62 -11.29
C ASP A 392 1.39 17.44 -10.44
N ARG A 393 2.59 16.96 -10.77
CA ARG A 393 3.23 15.87 -10.03
C ARG A 393 3.59 16.29 -8.61
N LEU A 394 4.12 17.49 -8.44
CA LEU A 394 4.46 18.04 -7.12
C LEU A 394 3.22 18.25 -6.24
N GLU A 395 2.07 18.64 -6.82
CA GLU A 395 0.80 18.75 -6.05
C GLU A 395 0.33 17.42 -5.43
N LEU A 396 0.64 16.31 -6.10
CA LEU A 396 0.21 14.96 -5.74
C LEU A 396 1.33 14.11 -5.11
N ILE A 397 2.49 14.69 -4.82
CA ILE A 397 3.69 13.97 -4.35
C ILE A 397 3.50 13.25 -3.00
N LYS A 398 2.49 13.66 -2.23
CA LYS A 398 2.06 13.03 -0.98
C LYS A 398 1.40 11.66 -1.18
N TYR A 399 1.04 11.32 -2.41
CA TYR A 399 0.48 10.03 -2.80
C TYR A 399 1.52 9.21 -3.57
N ILE A 400 1.64 7.94 -3.21
CA ILE A 400 2.47 6.97 -3.93
C ILE A 400 1.56 6.16 -4.83
N PHE A 401 1.50 6.58 -6.09
CA PHE A 401 0.71 5.91 -7.11
C PHE A 401 1.42 4.67 -7.65
N LEU A 402 0.64 3.69 -8.10
CA LEU A 402 1.18 2.60 -8.90
C LEU A 402 1.61 3.14 -10.27
N GLY A 403 2.79 2.72 -10.71
CA GLY A 403 3.35 3.09 -11.99
C GLY A 403 4.28 2.01 -12.51
N PHE A 404 4.61 2.15 -13.79
CA PHE A 404 5.45 1.21 -14.51
C PHE A 404 6.53 2.00 -15.26
N GLN A 405 7.73 1.44 -15.37
CA GLN A 405 8.79 2.06 -16.15
C GLN A 405 8.32 2.33 -17.58
N HIS A 406 8.84 3.41 -18.17
CA HIS A 406 8.52 3.86 -19.53
C HIS A 406 7.05 4.25 -19.76
N THR A 407 6.28 4.50 -18.70
CA THR A 407 4.93 5.08 -18.83
C THR A 407 4.94 6.59 -18.62
N VAL A 408 4.04 7.27 -19.31
CA VAL A 408 3.77 8.69 -19.15
C VAL A 408 2.54 8.84 -18.27
N ARG A 409 2.68 9.51 -17.13
CA ARG A 409 1.55 9.75 -16.24
C ARG A 409 0.64 10.83 -16.81
N CYS A 410 -0.64 10.49 -16.93
CA CYS A 410 -1.68 11.37 -17.42
C CYS A 410 -2.63 11.74 -16.28
N GLN A 411 -3.31 12.87 -16.43
CA GLN A 411 -4.38 13.30 -15.53
C GLN A 411 -5.61 13.80 -16.29
N LYS A 412 -6.73 13.91 -15.59
CA LYS A 412 -7.96 14.50 -16.10
C LYS A 412 -8.72 15.14 -14.95
N ASP A 413 -9.05 16.42 -15.08
CA ASP A 413 -9.90 17.10 -14.10
C ASP A 413 -11.37 16.77 -14.33
N LEU A 414 -12.08 16.55 -13.23
CA LEU A 414 -13.50 16.22 -13.18
C LEU A 414 -14.36 17.39 -12.65
N LEU A 415 -13.73 18.50 -12.23
CA LEU A 415 -14.39 19.66 -11.65
C LEU A 415 -15.49 20.27 -12.53
N GLU A 416 -15.28 20.32 -13.84
CA GLU A 416 -16.30 20.80 -14.78
C GLU A 416 -17.58 19.95 -14.72
N LYS A 417 -17.44 18.63 -14.54
CA LYS A 417 -18.58 17.70 -14.44
C LYS A 417 -19.30 17.79 -13.08
N ILE A 418 -18.57 18.11 -12.00
CA ILE A 418 -19.14 18.29 -10.65
C ILE A 418 -20.09 19.49 -10.59
N SER A 419 -19.81 20.56 -11.34
CA SER A 419 -20.71 21.72 -11.42
C SER A 419 -22.10 21.36 -11.97
N VAL A 420 -22.16 20.41 -12.90
CA VAL A 420 -23.40 19.94 -13.55
C VAL A 420 -24.16 18.93 -12.68
N SER A 421 -23.46 18.04 -11.97
CA SER A 421 -24.09 17.00 -11.13
C SER A 421 -24.75 17.55 -9.86
N ASN A 422 -24.29 18.68 -9.33
CA ASN A 422 -24.89 19.34 -8.16
C ASN A 422 -26.37 19.75 -8.35
N HIS A 423 -26.87 19.82 -9.59
CA HIS A 423 -28.29 20.05 -9.88
C HIS A 423 -29.18 18.80 -9.75
N LYS A 424 -28.62 17.61 -9.51
CA LYS A 424 -29.37 16.35 -9.39
C LYS A 424 -28.98 15.58 -8.12
N LYS A 425 -29.22 16.15 -6.93
CA LYS A 425 -28.98 15.45 -5.66
C LYS A 425 -30.18 14.56 -5.29
N TRP A 426 -30.04 13.25 -5.48
CA TRP A 426 -31.02 12.22 -5.07
C TRP A 426 -30.63 11.44 -3.81
N TRP A 427 -29.62 11.89 -3.06
CA TRP A 427 -29.18 11.24 -1.80
C TRP A 427 -29.68 11.97 -0.56
N ALA A 428 -30.96 12.33 -0.51
CA ALA A 428 -31.61 12.75 0.75
C ALA A 428 -32.71 11.75 1.09
N ASN A 429 -32.33 10.59 1.63
CA ASN A 429 -33.06 9.81 2.64
C ASN A 429 -32.66 8.33 2.62
N LYS A 430 -31.74 7.97 3.52
CA LYS A 430 -31.82 6.74 4.32
C LYS A 430 -30.74 6.81 5.40
N LYS A 431 -31.11 7.37 6.56
CA LYS A 431 -30.52 6.96 7.84
C LYS A 431 -30.78 5.46 7.98
N LEU A 432 -29.77 4.63 7.73
CA LEU A 432 -29.82 3.22 8.09
C LEU A 432 -29.01 3.03 9.37
N LYS A 433 -29.73 2.46 10.33
CA LYS A 433 -29.34 2.26 11.72
C LYS A 433 -28.03 1.48 11.80
N HIS A 434 -27.17 1.94 12.71
CA HIS A 434 -26.04 1.20 13.23
C HIS A 434 -26.47 -0.20 13.67
N THR A 435 -25.83 -1.22 13.10
CA THR A 435 -25.55 -2.47 13.79
C THR A 435 -24.09 -2.79 13.54
N TRP A 436 -23.28 -2.45 14.54
CA TRP A 436 -21.92 -2.95 14.71
C TRP A 436 -22.01 -4.46 14.92
N CYS A 437 -21.30 -5.25 14.13
CA CYS A 437 -21.03 -6.65 14.46
C CYS A 437 -19.52 -6.83 14.59
N VAL A 438 -19.16 -7.31 15.77
CA VAL A 438 -17.85 -7.70 16.31
C VAL A 438 -17.06 -8.59 15.36
#